data_AF-A0A9Q0P7W0-F1
#
_entry.id   AF-A0A9Q0P7W0-F1
#
_cell.length_a   1.000
_cell.length_b   1.000
_cell.length_c   1.000
_cell.angle_alpha   90.00
_cell.angle_beta   90.00
_cell.angle_gamma   90.00
#
_symmetry.space_group_name_H-M   'P 1'
#
loop_
_entity.id
_entity.type
_entity.pdbx_description
1 polymer ?
#
loop_
_entity_poly.entity_id
_entity_poly.type
_entity_poly.pdbx_seq_one_letter_code
_entity_poly.pdbx_strand_id
1 'polypeptide(L)'
;MEFHVCLCKEGCAAIVDSGTSLLAGPTPIITEINHAIGAEGVVSAECKEVVSQYGDLIWELLISGVKPSKVCAQLGLCIFNGAKYASTGIESVVEKENKEGSSAGDDLQCTACEMFVIWVQNQLREKETKEAAINYLDKLCESLPSPMGESVIDCNSISTLPNFSFTIGDKPFSLTPEQYVLQTGEGIAQVCISGFVALDVPPPRGPLWILGDVFMGVYHTVFDYGNLEVGFAEAA
;
A
#
# COMPACT_ATOMS: atom_id res chain seq x y z
N MET A 1 10.78 14.77 -10.17
CA MET A 1 10.66 14.44 -8.73
C MET A 1 10.41 12.95 -8.71
N GLU A 2 11.42 12.12 -8.43
CA GLU A 2 11.24 10.66 -8.37
C GLU A 2 10.61 10.33 -7.02
N PHE A 3 9.35 9.92 -7.04
CA PHE A 3 8.62 9.50 -5.85
C PHE A 3 9.13 8.12 -5.44
N HIS A 4 10.03 8.08 -4.46
CA HIS A 4 10.56 6.83 -3.93
C HIS A 4 9.63 6.33 -2.81
N VAL A 5 8.53 5.67 -3.15
CA VAL A 5 7.70 4.97 -2.15
C VAL A 5 8.46 3.73 -1.68
N CYS A 6 9.41 3.95 -0.78
CA CYS A 6 10.42 2.97 -0.40
C CYS A 6 9.96 2.20 0.84
N LEU A 7 9.00 1.28 0.68
CA LEU A 7 8.51 0.50 1.83
C LEU A 7 9.26 -0.82 2.05
N CYS A 8 10.00 -1.29 1.06
CA CYS A 8 10.66 -2.60 1.08
C CYS A 8 12.14 -2.51 1.47
N LYS A 9 12.48 -1.81 2.56
CA LYS A 9 13.89 -1.67 3.01
C LYS A 9 14.54 -3.03 3.33
N GLU A 10 13.75 -3.99 3.80
CA GLU A 10 14.19 -5.38 4.02
C GLU A 10 13.86 -6.30 2.83
N GLY A 11 13.43 -5.72 1.70
CA GLY A 11 12.85 -6.42 0.57
C GLY A 11 11.34 -6.67 0.76
N CYS A 12 10.63 -6.80 -0.35
CA CYS A 12 9.28 -7.37 -0.37
C CYS A 12 9.30 -8.53 -1.35
N ALA A 13 8.43 -9.52 -1.12
CA ALA A 13 8.21 -10.54 -2.12
C ALA A 13 7.40 -9.95 -3.28
N ALA A 14 7.61 -10.48 -4.47
CA ALA A 14 6.79 -10.19 -5.64
C ALA A 14 6.43 -11.49 -6.35
N ILE A 15 5.21 -11.58 -6.85
CA ILE A 15 4.77 -12.61 -7.81
C ILE A 15 4.55 -11.90 -9.13
N VAL A 16 5.05 -12.50 -10.22
CA VAL A 16 4.70 -12.07 -11.57
C VAL A 16 3.57 -12.97 -12.05
N ASP A 17 2.44 -12.37 -12.41
CA ASP A 17 1.21 -13.10 -12.66
C ASP A 17 0.51 -12.59 -13.91
N SER A 18 0.60 -13.36 -15.00
CA SER A 18 -0.11 -13.08 -16.25
C SER A 18 -1.63 -13.28 -16.15
N GLY A 19 -2.14 -13.78 -15.01
CA GLY A 19 -3.56 -13.92 -14.72
C GLY A 19 -4.20 -12.68 -14.10
N THR A 20 -3.42 -11.64 -13.82
CA THR A 20 -3.93 -10.36 -13.30
C THR A 20 -3.49 -9.20 -14.17
N SER A 21 -4.37 -8.23 -14.39
CA SER A 21 -4.05 -7.05 -15.18
C SER A 21 -3.36 -5.95 -14.36
N LEU A 22 -3.73 -5.80 -13.08
CA LEU A 22 -3.29 -4.69 -12.23
C LEU A 22 -2.03 -5.02 -11.42
N LEU A 23 -1.35 -3.97 -10.97
CA LEU A 23 -0.32 -4.02 -9.94
C LEU A 23 -0.98 -4.08 -8.56
N ALA A 24 -0.91 -5.24 -7.88
CA ALA A 24 -1.46 -5.36 -6.53
C ALA A 24 -0.35 -5.17 -5.49
N GLY A 25 -0.59 -4.33 -4.48
CA GLY A 25 0.39 -4.07 -3.42
C GLY A 25 -0.24 -3.70 -2.08
N PRO A 26 0.58 -3.60 -1.01
CA PRO A 26 0.09 -3.27 0.34
C PRO A 26 -0.70 -1.96 0.37
N THR A 27 -1.83 -1.96 1.08
CA THR A 27 -2.75 -0.80 1.17
C THR A 27 -2.04 0.50 1.53
N PRO A 28 -1.12 0.56 2.53
CA PRO A 28 -0.41 1.80 2.86
C PRO A 28 0.32 2.43 1.67
N ILE A 29 0.91 1.60 0.79
CA ILE A 29 1.66 2.05 -0.38
C ILE A 29 0.69 2.52 -1.47
N ILE A 30 -0.36 1.74 -1.72
CA ILE A 30 -1.35 2.10 -2.74
C ILE A 30 -2.07 3.41 -2.38
N THR A 31 -2.31 3.67 -1.11
CA THR A 31 -2.84 4.96 -0.64
C THR A 31 -1.91 6.12 -0.98
N GLU A 32 -0.60 5.99 -0.75
CA GLU A 32 0.38 7.04 -1.10
C GLU A 32 0.44 7.25 -2.62
N ILE A 33 0.42 6.16 -3.40
CA ILE A 33 0.38 6.20 -4.87
C ILE A 33 -0.88 6.92 -5.35
N ASN A 34 -2.05 6.49 -4.89
CA ASN A 34 -3.35 7.07 -5.24
C ASN A 34 -3.40 8.55 -4.90
N HIS A 35 -2.91 8.94 -3.73
CA HIS A 35 -2.81 10.34 -3.35
C HIS A 35 -1.89 11.13 -4.28
N ALA A 36 -0.72 10.58 -4.63
CA ALA A 36 0.25 11.24 -5.51
C ALA A 36 -0.24 11.40 -6.95
N ILE A 37 -1.14 10.51 -7.43
CA ILE A 37 -1.72 10.60 -8.78
C ILE A 37 -3.09 11.27 -8.81
N GLY A 38 -3.61 11.74 -7.68
CA GLY A 38 -4.93 12.36 -7.59
C GLY A 38 -6.08 11.38 -7.86
N ALA A 39 -5.91 10.11 -7.51
CA ALA A 39 -6.97 9.13 -7.62
C ALA A 39 -8.05 9.32 -6.56
N GLU A 40 -9.29 9.09 -6.96
CA GLU A 40 -10.42 9.01 -6.05
C GLU A 40 -10.22 7.85 -5.06
N GLY A 41 -10.50 8.14 -3.80
CA GLY A 41 -10.44 7.19 -2.71
C GLY A 41 -11.62 7.35 -1.76
N VAL A 42 -11.62 6.56 -0.69
CA VAL A 42 -12.62 6.62 0.36
C VAL A 42 -12.05 7.28 1.61
N VAL A 43 -12.88 8.07 2.28
CA VAL A 43 -12.52 8.67 3.57
C VAL A 43 -12.72 7.61 4.67
N SER A 44 -11.68 7.33 5.46
CA SER A 44 -11.82 6.50 6.67
C SER A 44 -11.87 7.35 7.93
N ALA A 45 -12.95 7.20 8.68
CA ALA A 45 -13.10 7.81 10.00
C ALA A 45 -12.08 7.25 11.00
N GLU A 46 -11.81 5.95 10.94
CA GLU A 46 -10.87 5.26 11.82
C GLU A 46 -9.43 5.74 11.59
N CYS A 47 -9.05 5.95 10.33
CA CYS A 47 -7.78 6.56 9.97
C CYS A 47 -7.66 7.98 10.54
N LYS A 48 -8.66 8.84 10.28
CA LYS A 48 -8.70 10.22 10.80
C LYS A 48 -8.65 10.25 12.33
N GLU A 49 -9.30 9.31 13.00
CA GLU A 49 -9.26 9.17 14.45
C GLU A 49 -7.84 8.83 14.95
N VAL A 50 -7.17 7.88 14.31
CA VAL A 50 -5.78 7.53 14.63
C VAL A 50 -4.86 8.74 14.47
N VAL A 51 -4.98 9.49 13.35
CA VAL A 51 -4.16 10.69 13.12
C VAL A 51 -4.41 11.74 14.21
N SER A 52 -5.67 12.04 14.51
CA SER A 52 -6.05 13.11 15.43
C SER A 52 -5.78 12.79 16.90
N GLN A 53 -6.02 11.56 17.35
CA GLN A 53 -5.82 11.18 18.75
C GLN A 53 -4.40 10.69 19.06
N TYR A 54 -3.80 9.94 18.13
CA TYR A 54 -2.56 9.20 18.39
C TYR A 54 -1.38 9.69 17.54
N GLY A 55 -1.60 10.59 16.58
CA GLY A 55 -0.59 11.00 15.61
C GLY A 55 0.71 11.50 16.25
N ASP A 56 0.61 12.44 17.18
CA ASP A 56 1.76 12.98 17.92
C ASP A 56 2.48 11.90 18.74
N LEU A 57 1.72 11.04 19.41
CA LEU A 57 2.29 10.01 20.27
C LEU A 57 3.00 8.91 19.46
N ILE A 58 2.42 8.49 18.33
CA ILE A 58 3.03 7.53 17.40
C ILE A 58 4.35 8.10 16.86
N TRP A 59 4.35 9.37 16.46
CA TRP A 59 5.55 10.07 16.00
C TRP A 59 6.65 10.08 17.07
N GLU A 60 6.32 10.45 18.31
CA GLU A 60 7.26 10.51 19.43
C GLU A 60 7.81 9.13 19.81
N LEU A 61 6.97 8.08 19.81
CA LEU A 61 7.40 6.71 20.09
C LEU A 61 8.42 6.23 19.04
N LEU A 62 8.15 6.48 17.76
CA LEU A 62 9.04 6.08 16.67
C LEU A 62 10.39 6.84 16.73
N ILE A 63 10.38 8.15 16.99
CA ILE A 63 11.61 8.92 17.20
C ILE A 63 12.39 8.42 18.41
N SER A 64 11.70 8.00 19.46
CA SER A 64 12.30 7.44 20.68
C SER A 64 12.91 6.04 20.48
N GLY A 65 12.83 5.48 19.27
CA GLY A 65 13.43 4.19 18.92
C GLY A 65 12.55 2.98 19.26
N VAL A 66 11.25 3.18 19.53
CA VAL A 66 10.31 2.07 19.66
C VAL A 66 10.21 1.34 18.32
N LYS A 67 10.23 0.00 18.38
CA LYS A 67 10.07 -0.83 17.18
C LYS A 67 8.68 -0.59 16.57
N PRO A 68 8.57 -0.32 15.26
CA PRO A 68 7.30 0.03 14.61
C PRO A 68 6.18 -0.95 14.89
N SER A 69 6.48 -2.25 14.77
CA SER A 69 5.51 -3.31 15.07
C SER A 69 4.91 -3.17 16.47
N LYS A 70 5.69 -2.72 17.47
CA LYS A 70 5.23 -2.63 18.86
C LYS A 70 4.41 -1.39 19.19
N VAL A 71 4.39 -0.37 18.33
CA VAL A 71 3.77 0.92 18.64
C VAL A 71 2.28 0.75 18.93
N CYS A 72 1.51 0.14 18.01
CA CYS A 72 0.06 0.02 18.17
C CYS A 72 -0.36 -0.86 19.35
N ALA A 73 0.42 -1.90 19.70
CA ALA A 73 0.18 -2.67 20.92
C ALA A 73 0.49 -1.88 22.19
N GLN A 74 1.55 -1.05 22.20
CA GLN A 74 1.86 -0.20 23.36
C GLN A 74 0.80 0.86 23.61
N LEU A 75 0.14 1.33 22.55
CA LEU A 75 -0.99 2.25 22.61
C LEU A 75 -2.31 1.57 23.00
N GLY A 76 -2.33 0.24 23.12
CA GLY A 76 -3.54 -0.52 23.40
C GLY A 76 -4.51 -0.64 22.23
N LEU A 77 -4.11 -0.19 21.03
CA LEU A 77 -4.92 -0.26 19.81
C LEU A 77 -4.92 -1.65 19.18
N CYS A 78 -3.91 -2.48 19.46
CA CYS A 78 -3.80 -3.84 18.95
C CYS A 78 -3.54 -4.88 20.06
N ILE A 79 -4.13 -6.08 19.92
CA ILE A 79 -3.86 -7.21 20.80
C ILE A 79 -2.67 -8.03 20.27
N PHE A 80 -1.69 -8.30 21.13
CA PHE A 80 -0.52 -9.11 20.79
C PHE A 80 -0.73 -10.59 21.15
N ASN A 81 -0.92 -11.48 20.16
CA ASN A 81 -0.98 -12.94 20.39
C ASN A 81 0.34 -13.62 20.00
N GLY A 82 1.36 -13.46 20.85
CA GLY A 82 2.56 -14.30 20.91
C GLY A 82 3.57 -14.19 19.76
N ALA A 83 3.15 -13.84 18.54
CA ALA A 83 4.02 -13.60 17.38
C ALA A 83 3.35 -12.79 16.24
N LYS A 84 2.09 -12.39 16.38
CA LYS A 84 1.33 -11.68 15.34
C LYS A 84 0.47 -10.56 15.92
N TYR A 85 0.45 -9.46 15.18
CA TYR A 85 -0.67 -8.51 15.17
C TYR A 85 -1.65 -9.11 14.16
N ALA A 86 -2.86 -9.40 14.60
CA ALA A 86 -3.87 -10.01 13.73
C ALA A 86 -5.14 -9.19 13.85
N SER A 87 -5.53 -8.58 12.72
CA SER A 87 -6.95 -8.34 12.45
C SER A 87 -7.60 -9.69 12.20
N THR A 88 -8.71 -9.97 12.86
CA THR A 88 -9.41 -11.27 12.73
C THR A 88 -10.31 -11.24 11.49
N GLY A 89 -9.71 -11.22 10.30
CA GLY A 89 -10.42 -11.11 9.03
C GLY A 89 -10.08 -12.23 8.05
N ILE A 90 -10.47 -13.47 8.39
CA ILE A 90 -10.95 -14.58 7.52
C ILE A 90 -11.11 -15.78 8.46
N GLU A 91 -12.34 -16.03 8.89
CA GLU A 91 -12.70 -17.20 9.68
C GLU A 91 -12.72 -18.42 8.73
N SER A 92 -11.78 -19.36 8.90
CA SER A 92 -11.95 -20.68 8.32
C SER A 92 -13.17 -21.34 9.00
N VAL A 93 -13.99 -22.06 8.23
CA VAL A 93 -15.31 -22.59 8.63
C VAL A 93 -15.26 -23.64 9.78
N VAL A 94 -14.16 -23.76 10.53
CA VAL A 94 -13.88 -24.91 11.39
C VAL A 94 -13.65 -24.55 12.87
N GLU A 95 -13.49 -23.29 13.27
CA GLU A 95 -13.18 -22.98 14.69
C GLU A 95 -14.09 -21.89 15.28
N LYS A 96 -15.32 -22.29 15.61
CA LYS A 96 -16.06 -21.68 16.72
C LYS A 96 -15.59 -22.34 18.01
N GLU A 97 -15.00 -21.56 18.91
CA GLU A 97 -15.46 -21.42 20.32
C GLU A 97 -14.43 -20.66 21.19
N ASN A 98 -14.93 -19.66 21.91
CA ASN A 98 -14.36 -19.01 23.10
C ASN A 98 -13.14 -18.09 22.96
N LYS A 99 -13.36 -16.82 22.59
CA LYS A 99 -12.63 -15.69 23.20
C LYS A 99 -13.57 -14.50 23.44
N GLU A 100 -13.61 -14.07 24.70
CA GLU A 100 -14.34 -12.89 25.16
C GLU A 100 -13.65 -11.60 24.66
N GLY A 101 -14.45 -10.72 24.04
CA GLY A 101 -14.26 -9.26 24.07
C GLY A 101 -13.22 -8.63 23.13
N SER A 102 -13.57 -8.44 21.86
CA SER A 102 -13.18 -7.23 21.11
C SER A 102 -14.24 -6.92 20.07
N SER A 103 -14.65 -5.66 19.99
CA SER A 103 -15.67 -5.21 19.04
C SER A 103 -15.07 -5.15 17.63
N ALA A 104 -15.89 -5.27 16.59
CA ALA A 104 -15.45 -5.08 15.20
C ALA A 104 -14.80 -3.70 14.94
N GLY A 105 -15.01 -2.71 15.82
CA GLY A 105 -14.38 -1.39 15.74
C GLY A 105 -12.93 -1.34 16.25
N ASP A 106 -12.56 -2.21 17.19
CA ASP A 106 -11.18 -2.26 17.72
C ASP A 106 -10.20 -2.82 16.67
N ASP A 107 -10.71 -3.69 15.79
CA ASP A 107 -9.95 -4.33 14.70
C ASP A 107 -9.57 -3.34 13.58
N LEU A 108 -10.49 -2.42 13.27
CA LEU A 108 -10.28 -1.36 12.28
C LEU A 108 -9.32 -0.29 12.79
N GLN A 109 -9.39 0.07 14.08
CA GLN A 109 -8.44 0.99 14.70
C GLN A 109 -7.03 0.41 14.79
N CYS A 110 -6.89 -0.89 15.07
CA CYS A 110 -5.61 -1.57 15.01
C CYS A 110 -5.00 -1.46 13.60
N THR A 111 -5.77 -1.81 12.58
CA THR A 111 -5.33 -1.75 11.18
C THR A 111 -4.95 -0.32 10.78
N ALA A 112 -5.78 0.67 11.10
CA ALA A 112 -5.50 2.08 10.85
C ALA A 112 -4.22 2.56 11.56
N CYS A 113 -3.98 2.11 12.79
CA CYS A 113 -2.73 2.40 13.51
C CYS A 113 -1.51 1.80 12.80
N GLU A 114 -1.58 0.54 12.38
CA GLU A 114 -0.46 -0.11 11.69
C GLU A 114 -0.13 0.59 10.37
N MET A 115 -1.15 0.97 9.58
CA MET A 115 -0.97 1.78 8.38
C MET A 115 -0.32 3.13 8.70
N PHE A 116 -0.80 3.81 9.74
CA PHE A 116 -0.28 5.11 10.14
C PHE A 116 1.17 5.04 10.62
N VAL A 117 1.52 4.01 11.41
CA VAL A 117 2.91 3.74 11.81
C VAL A 117 3.80 3.59 10.59
N ILE A 118 3.36 2.83 9.58
CA ILE A 118 4.10 2.66 8.32
C ILE A 118 4.32 4.00 7.62
N TRP A 119 3.29 4.84 7.51
CA TRP A 119 3.44 6.14 6.85
C TRP A 119 4.32 7.12 7.65
N VAL A 120 4.19 7.17 8.98
CA VAL A 120 5.10 7.97 9.82
C VAL A 120 6.55 7.53 9.62
N GLN A 121 6.80 6.23 9.57
CA GLN A 121 8.13 5.72 9.26
C GLN A 121 8.63 6.15 7.87
N ASN A 122 7.74 6.34 6.90
CA ASN A 122 8.09 6.90 5.60
C ASN A 122 8.49 8.38 5.72
N GLN A 123 7.67 9.18 6.39
CA GLN A 123 7.91 10.61 6.60
C GLN A 123 9.19 10.90 7.38
N LEU A 124 9.51 10.08 8.40
CA LEU A 124 10.77 10.18 9.13
C LEU A 124 12.01 9.95 8.26
N ARG A 125 11.89 9.30 7.09
CA ARG A 125 13.00 9.14 6.14
C ARG A 125 13.19 10.37 5.26
N GLU A 126 12.11 11.05 4.89
CA GLU A 126 12.14 12.23 4.01
C GLU A 126 12.57 13.51 4.73
N LYS A 127 12.80 13.44 6.05
CA LYS A 127 13.24 14.56 6.91
C LYS A 127 12.27 15.74 6.93
N GLU A 128 10.97 15.47 6.77
CA GLU A 128 9.92 16.47 6.94
C GLU A 128 9.74 16.88 8.41
N THR A 129 9.10 18.04 8.64
CA THR A 129 8.70 18.44 10.00
C THR A 129 7.50 17.61 10.46
N LYS A 130 7.36 17.42 11.79
CA LYS A 130 6.24 16.68 12.37
C LYS A 130 4.89 17.23 11.89
N GLU A 131 4.72 18.54 11.94
CA GLU A 131 3.44 19.18 11.58
C GLU A 131 3.12 19.02 10.08
N ALA A 132 4.12 19.14 9.20
CA ALA A 132 3.94 18.91 7.77
C ALA A 132 3.57 17.46 7.49
N ALA A 133 4.31 16.53 8.11
CA ALA A 133 4.06 15.10 7.96
C ALA A 133 2.67 14.71 8.46
N ILE A 134 2.27 15.10 9.68
CA ILE A 134 0.94 14.77 10.22
C ILE A 134 -0.19 15.32 9.32
N ASN A 135 -0.04 16.54 8.79
CA ASN A 135 -1.01 17.10 7.85
C ASN A 135 -1.06 16.33 6.52
N TYR A 136 0.07 15.84 6.03
CA TYR A 136 0.12 14.97 4.84
C TYR A 136 -0.55 13.62 5.12
N LEU A 137 -0.25 12.99 6.25
CA LEU A 137 -0.85 11.72 6.66
C LEU A 137 -2.36 11.82 6.89
N ASP A 138 -2.84 12.94 7.41
CA ASP A 138 -4.26 13.23 7.53
C ASP A 138 -4.95 13.21 6.14
N LYS A 139 -4.30 13.75 5.11
CA LYS A 139 -4.83 13.72 3.74
C LYS A 139 -4.84 12.31 3.15
N LEU A 140 -3.89 11.44 3.51
CA LEU A 140 -3.91 10.04 3.06
C LEU A 140 -5.17 9.30 3.53
N CYS A 141 -5.72 9.66 4.70
CA CYS A 141 -6.98 9.10 5.18
C CYS A 141 -8.21 9.46 4.32
N GLU A 142 -8.09 10.41 3.39
CA GLU A 142 -9.12 10.80 2.43
C GLU A 142 -8.98 10.07 1.08
N SER A 143 -7.84 9.39 0.86
CA SER A 143 -7.48 8.75 -0.40
C SER A 143 -7.29 7.24 -0.26
N LEU A 144 -7.90 6.61 0.75
CA LEU A 144 -7.78 5.17 0.93
C LEU A 144 -8.38 4.43 -0.29
N PRO A 145 -7.75 3.35 -0.75
CA PRO A 145 -8.30 2.52 -1.82
C PRO A 145 -9.69 1.98 -1.46
N SER A 146 -10.63 2.07 -2.40
CA SER A 146 -11.95 1.46 -2.23
C SER A 146 -11.81 -0.06 -2.34
N PRO A 147 -12.36 -0.85 -1.40
CA PRO A 147 -12.24 -2.32 -1.43
C PRO A 147 -12.97 -2.97 -2.60
N MET A 148 -13.90 -2.26 -3.25
CA MET A 148 -14.69 -2.76 -4.37
C MET A 148 -14.72 -1.79 -5.57
N GLY A 149 -13.94 -0.71 -5.51
CA GLY A 149 -13.96 0.36 -6.51
C GLY A 149 -12.63 0.48 -7.24
N GLU A 150 -12.71 0.81 -8.53
CA GLU A 150 -11.56 1.26 -9.29
C GLU A 150 -11.13 2.65 -8.80
N SER A 151 -9.82 2.88 -8.71
CA SER A 151 -9.26 4.18 -8.35
C SER A 151 -9.21 5.09 -9.58
N VAL A 152 -10.31 5.82 -9.80
CA VAL A 152 -10.49 6.74 -10.93
C VAL A 152 -9.59 7.96 -10.79
N ILE A 153 -8.95 8.41 -11.87
CA ILE A 153 -8.12 9.62 -11.93
C ILE A 153 -8.58 10.56 -13.05
N ASP A 154 -8.24 11.84 -12.97
CA ASP A 154 -8.48 12.79 -14.07
C ASP A 154 -7.56 12.50 -15.25
N CYS A 155 -8.13 12.08 -16.39
CA CYS A 155 -7.42 11.80 -17.63
C CYS A 155 -6.57 12.98 -18.12
N ASN A 156 -6.92 14.23 -17.80
CA ASN A 156 -6.16 15.40 -18.23
C ASN A 156 -4.85 15.58 -17.46
N SER A 157 -4.72 14.93 -16.30
CA SER A 157 -3.56 15.06 -15.42
C SER A 157 -2.41 14.11 -15.78
N ILE A 158 -2.63 13.11 -16.66
CA ILE A 158 -1.69 12.02 -16.97
C ILE A 158 -0.27 12.53 -17.23
N SER A 159 -0.14 13.55 -18.10
CA SER A 159 1.17 14.12 -18.47
C SER A 159 1.97 14.75 -17.33
N THR A 160 1.34 15.00 -16.18
CA THR A 160 1.98 15.60 -14.99
C THR A 160 2.24 14.61 -13.87
N LEU A 161 1.76 13.37 -14.02
CA LEU A 161 1.89 12.36 -12.97
C LEU A 161 3.35 11.87 -12.86
N PRO A 162 3.78 11.38 -11.68
CA PRO A 162 5.13 10.89 -11.48
C PRO A 162 5.35 9.51 -12.12
N ASN A 163 6.58 9.23 -12.56
CA ASN A 163 6.97 7.85 -12.85
C ASN A 163 7.11 7.05 -11.54
N PHE A 164 6.71 5.78 -11.57
CA PHE A 164 6.94 4.83 -10.47
C PHE A 164 7.97 3.80 -10.87
N SER A 165 8.83 3.36 -9.94
CA SER A 165 9.88 2.38 -10.24
C SER A 165 9.91 1.26 -9.23
N PHE A 166 9.98 0.02 -9.72
CA PHE A 166 10.27 -1.16 -8.93
C PHE A 166 11.76 -1.47 -9.00
N THR A 167 12.43 -1.67 -7.87
CA THR A 167 13.82 -2.14 -7.88
C THR A 167 13.85 -3.66 -7.73
N ILE A 168 14.29 -4.37 -8.76
CA ILE A 168 14.40 -5.83 -8.79
C ILE A 168 15.84 -6.22 -9.14
N GLY A 169 16.52 -6.95 -8.27
CA GLY A 169 17.92 -7.33 -8.47
C GLY A 169 18.85 -6.12 -8.70
N ASP A 170 18.66 -5.07 -7.89
CA ASP A 170 19.37 -3.77 -7.98
C ASP A 170 19.15 -2.96 -9.27
N LYS A 171 18.22 -3.39 -10.14
CA LYS A 171 17.85 -2.66 -11.35
C LYS A 171 16.50 -1.98 -11.18
N PRO A 172 16.38 -0.68 -11.51
CA PRO A 172 15.10 0.01 -11.53
C PRO A 172 14.30 -0.37 -12.78
N PHE A 173 13.01 -0.65 -12.60
CA PHE A 173 12.01 -0.92 -13.62
C PHE A 173 10.92 0.14 -13.50
N SER A 174 11.06 1.20 -14.28
CA SER A 174 10.22 2.40 -14.22
C SER A 174 9.03 2.32 -15.18
N LEU A 175 7.85 2.67 -14.68
CA LEU A 175 6.60 2.82 -15.42
C LEU A 175 6.26 4.31 -15.56
N THR A 176 5.96 4.75 -16.77
CA THR A 176 5.47 6.11 -17.04
C THR A 176 3.96 6.21 -16.76
N PRO A 177 3.40 7.42 -16.60
CA PRO A 177 1.96 7.63 -16.44
C PRO A 177 1.11 6.92 -17.49
N GLU A 178 1.54 6.95 -18.74
CA GLU A 178 0.82 6.32 -19.85
C GLU A 178 0.81 4.78 -19.76
N GLN A 179 1.75 4.20 -19.01
CA GLN A 179 1.90 2.75 -18.86
C GLN A 179 1.12 2.20 -17.67
N TYR A 180 1.06 2.95 -16.56
CA TYR A 180 0.34 2.51 -15.37
C TYR A 180 -1.10 3.06 -15.27
N VAL A 181 -1.52 3.98 -16.14
CA VAL A 181 -2.92 4.46 -16.19
C VAL A 181 -3.68 3.73 -17.28
N LEU A 182 -4.74 3.02 -16.88
CA LEU A 182 -5.63 2.33 -17.81
C LEU A 182 -6.71 3.29 -18.29
N GLN A 183 -6.85 3.43 -19.61
CA GLN A 183 -7.85 4.27 -20.24
C GLN A 183 -8.92 3.38 -20.86
N THR A 184 -10.18 3.57 -20.45
CA THR A 184 -11.33 2.84 -20.98
C THR A 184 -12.38 3.80 -21.52
N GLY A 185 -13.15 3.38 -22.53
CA GLY A 185 -14.09 4.27 -23.24
C GLY A 185 -13.40 5.18 -24.25
N GLU A 186 -14.19 6.02 -24.93
CA GLU A 186 -13.72 6.93 -25.98
C GLU A 186 -14.36 8.32 -25.86
N GLY A 187 -13.61 9.35 -26.24
CA GLY A 187 -14.08 10.73 -26.28
C GLY A 187 -14.55 11.24 -24.91
N ILE A 188 -15.79 11.69 -24.82
CA ILE A 188 -16.36 12.23 -23.57
C ILE A 188 -16.68 11.16 -22.50
N ALA A 189 -16.67 9.88 -22.89
CA ALA A 189 -16.91 8.76 -21.98
C ALA A 189 -15.60 8.08 -21.56
N GLN A 190 -14.46 8.71 -21.83
CA GLN A 190 -13.15 8.21 -21.42
C GLN A 190 -13.02 8.27 -19.89
N VAL A 191 -12.68 7.13 -19.30
CA VAL A 191 -12.41 6.97 -17.88
C VAL A 191 -10.97 6.50 -17.72
N CYS A 192 -10.24 7.14 -16.81
CA CYS A 192 -8.87 6.77 -16.50
C CYS A 192 -8.82 6.16 -15.10
N ILE A 193 -8.20 4.99 -15.01
CA ILE A 193 -8.15 4.17 -13.81
C ILE A 193 -6.68 3.94 -13.46
N SER A 194 -6.35 4.07 -12.18
CA SER A 194 -5.05 3.66 -11.65
C SER A 194 -4.82 2.17 -11.91
N GLY A 195 -3.69 1.82 -12.50
CA GLY A 195 -3.25 0.44 -12.68
C GLY A 195 -2.84 -0.25 -11.38
N PHE A 196 -3.00 0.42 -10.24
CA PHE A 196 -2.65 -0.07 -8.91
C PHE A 196 -3.89 -0.45 -8.10
N VAL A 197 -3.81 -1.56 -7.36
CA VAL A 197 -4.88 -2.03 -6.48
C VAL A 197 -4.32 -2.47 -5.12
N ALA A 198 -5.09 -2.24 -4.06
CA ALA A 198 -4.73 -2.64 -2.72
C ALA A 198 -4.94 -4.14 -2.49
N LEU A 199 -3.93 -4.81 -1.94
CA LEU A 199 -3.96 -6.19 -1.51
C LEU A 199 -3.03 -6.39 -0.31
N ASP A 200 -3.62 -6.60 0.86
CA ASP A 200 -2.86 -6.89 2.07
C ASP A 200 -2.72 -8.41 2.27
N VAL A 201 -1.48 -8.89 2.19
CA VAL A 201 -1.13 -10.29 2.49
C VAL A 201 -0.42 -10.35 3.84
N PRO A 202 -0.98 -11.03 4.85
CA PRO A 202 -0.38 -11.06 6.18
C PRO A 202 0.91 -11.90 6.23
N PRO A 203 1.82 -11.63 7.18
CA PRO A 203 2.98 -12.48 7.45
C PRO A 203 2.59 -13.94 7.79
N PRO A 204 3.40 -14.93 7.37
CA PRO A 204 4.77 -14.79 6.84
C PRO A 204 4.86 -14.64 5.30
N ARG A 205 3.73 -14.59 4.58
CA ARG A 205 3.74 -14.60 3.11
C ARG A 205 3.88 -13.20 2.50
N GLY A 206 3.42 -12.17 3.21
CA GLY A 206 3.63 -10.77 2.82
C GLY A 206 4.63 -10.04 3.71
N PRO A 207 4.94 -8.77 3.40
CA PRO A 207 4.33 -7.96 2.34
C PRO A 207 4.66 -8.49 0.95
N LEU A 208 3.67 -8.46 0.06
CA LEU A 208 3.74 -9.06 -1.28
C LEU A 208 3.23 -8.07 -2.32
N TRP A 209 3.91 -8.02 -3.47
CA TRP A 209 3.41 -7.42 -4.70
C TRP A 209 2.98 -8.48 -5.71
N ILE A 210 1.96 -8.16 -6.51
CA ILE A 210 1.63 -8.93 -7.71
C ILE A 210 1.84 -8.01 -8.92
N LEU A 211 2.75 -8.39 -9.79
CA LEU A 211 3.14 -7.67 -11.00
C LEU A 211 2.40 -8.29 -12.19
N GLY A 212 1.28 -7.67 -12.57
CA GLY A 212 0.41 -8.11 -13.65
C GLY A 212 0.73 -7.52 -15.02
N ASP A 213 -0.27 -7.51 -15.91
CA ASP A 213 -0.17 -7.02 -17.29
C ASP A 213 0.38 -5.59 -17.40
N VAL A 214 0.03 -4.70 -16.46
CA VAL A 214 0.59 -3.33 -16.42
C VAL A 214 2.13 -3.33 -16.39
N PHE A 215 2.74 -4.27 -15.65
CA PHE A 215 4.20 -4.42 -15.61
C PHE A 215 4.69 -5.27 -16.78
N MET A 216 4.07 -6.43 -17.00
CA MET A 216 4.51 -7.42 -17.99
C MET A 216 4.35 -6.93 -19.44
N GLY A 217 3.45 -5.97 -19.69
CA GLY A 217 3.28 -5.33 -20.99
C GLY A 217 4.44 -4.39 -21.33
N VAL A 218 5.06 -3.77 -20.33
CA VAL A 218 6.24 -2.91 -20.50
C VAL A 218 7.52 -3.74 -20.49
N TYR A 219 7.56 -4.79 -19.67
CA TYR A 219 8.73 -5.63 -19.48
C TYR A 219 8.46 -7.07 -19.91
N HIS A 220 9.10 -7.46 -21.03
CA HIS A 220 9.12 -8.84 -21.48
C HIS A 220 9.62 -9.74 -20.35
N THR A 221 8.77 -10.67 -19.94
CA THR A 221 9.01 -11.55 -18.79
C THR A 221 9.30 -12.96 -19.27
N VAL A 222 10.42 -13.52 -18.82
CA VAL A 222 10.81 -14.91 -19.08
C VAL A 222 10.74 -15.71 -17.78
N PHE A 223 9.92 -16.75 -17.78
CA PHE A 223 9.86 -17.73 -16.69
C PHE A 223 10.77 -18.92 -17.02
N ASP A 224 11.99 -18.92 -16.46
CA ASP A 224 12.95 -19.99 -16.65
C ASP A 224 12.75 -21.07 -15.58
N TYR A 225 11.91 -22.06 -15.91
CA TYR A 225 11.69 -23.21 -15.03
C TYR A 225 12.95 -24.06 -14.82
N GLY A 226 13.88 -24.08 -15.78
CA GLY A 226 15.11 -24.88 -15.68
C GLY A 226 16.06 -24.35 -14.61
N ASN A 227 16.16 -23.03 -14.49
CA ASN A 227 16.99 -22.35 -13.49
C ASN A 227 16.20 -21.86 -12.25
N LEU A 228 14.86 -21.97 -12.27
CA LEU A 228 13.95 -21.43 -11.24
C LEU A 228 14.10 -19.91 -11.06
N GLU A 229 14.23 -19.21 -12.17
CA GLU A 229 14.44 -17.77 -12.21
C GLU A 229 13.40 -17.07 -13.08
N VAL A 230 13.19 -15.78 -12.81
CA VAL A 230 12.39 -14.89 -13.65
C VAL A 230 13.29 -13.78 -14.15
N GLY A 231 13.28 -13.58 -15.47
CA GLY A 231 14.05 -12.55 -16.16
C GLY A 231 13.16 -11.48 -16.77
N PHE A 232 13.66 -10.25 -16.82
CA PHE A 232 12.96 -9.10 -17.40
C PHE A 232 13.84 -8.36 -18.40
N ALA A 233 13.24 -7.89 -19.48
CA ALA A 233 13.84 -6.98 -20.46
C ALA A 233 12.78 -5.97 -20.94
N GLU A 234 13.18 -4.84 -21.50
CA GLU A 234 12.23 -3.92 -22.16
C GLU A 234 11.48 -4.65 -23.28
N ALA A 235 10.15 -4.48 -23.33
CA ALA A 235 9.34 -4.96 -24.44
C ALA A 235 9.66 -4.18 -25.74
N ALA A 236 9.43 -4.83 -26.88
CA ALA A 236 9.79 -4.33 -28.22
C ALA A 236 8.78 -3.33 -28.80
#